data_AF-A0A8G1VZ77-F1
#
_entry.id   AF-A0A8G1VZ77-F1
#
_cell.length_a   1.000
_cell.length_b   1.000
_cell.length_c   1.000
_cell.angle_alpha   90.00
_cell.angle_beta   90.00
_cell.angle_gamma   90.00
#
_symmetry.space_group_name_H-M   'P 1'
#
loop_
_entity.id
_entity.type
_entity.pdbx_description
1 polymer ?
#
loop_
_entity_poly.entity_id
_entity_poly.type
_entity_poly.pdbx_seq_one_letter_code
_entity_poly.pdbx_strand_id
1 'polypeptide(L)'
;MAKRVARLGGATGNLRIQTARYTLRYQVEHEMPFIAAQQLALNNAIRVKLSHLYQTRPRDTLWYSFGLKMLLDYKSVVRSWAMGRSRVAFRKALAERGYDQDGRAISSFQRAATEETKIAGLRGSVDFTVREEVVTAKSSDIEKDMREIVDKIIRVMLHAPKAGTGKLKQRVLWDNKQPKRK
;
A
#
# COMPACT_ATOMS: atom_id res chain seq x y z
N MET A 1 28.96 -3.94 -0.40
CA MET A 1 27.51 -4.12 -0.12
C MET A 1 26.93 -2.81 0.41
N ALA A 2 26.21 -2.04 -0.41
CA ALA A 2 25.65 -0.75 0.00
C ALA A 2 24.29 -0.95 0.71
N LYS A 3 24.23 -0.71 2.02
CA LYS A 3 22.97 -0.55 2.77
C LYS A 3 22.22 0.67 2.20
N ARG A 4 21.17 0.45 1.40
CA ARG A 4 20.26 1.52 0.97
C ARG A 4 19.52 2.05 2.20
N VAL A 5 19.91 3.25 2.65
CA VAL A 5 19.26 4.03 3.68
C VAL A 5 17.80 4.28 3.28
N ALA A 6 16.87 3.89 4.16
CA ALA A 6 15.48 4.30 4.04
C ALA A 6 15.42 5.83 4.13
N ARG A 7 15.26 6.51 2.99
CA ARG A 7 14.98 7.94 2.98
C ARG A 7 13.57 8.11 3.54
N LEU A 8 13.47 8.52 4.80
CA LEU A 8 12.24 9.07 5.36
C LEU A 8 11.92 10.32 4.53
N GLY A 9 11.00 10.18 3.58
CA GLY A 9 10.52 11.31 2.77
C GLY A 9 9.88 12.33 3.70
N GLY A 10 10.43 13.54 3.74
CA GLY A 10 10.08 14.58 4.71
C GLY A 10 8.59 14.88 4.77
N ALA A 11 8.12 15.33 5.95
CA ALA A 11 6.82 15.93 6.30
C ALA A 11 5.49 15.36 5.72
N THR A 12 5.51 14.44 4.76
CA THR A 12 4.40 14.13 3.85
C THR A 12 3.90 12.69 3.96
N GLY A 13 4.27 11.94 5.02
CA GLY A 13 3.73 10.60 5.27
C GLY A 13 3.98 9.59 4.14
N ASN A 14 5.04 9.77 3.35
CA ASN A 14 5.39 8.90 2.23
C ASN A 14 6.62 8.06 2.58
N LEU A 15 6.55 6.76 2.27
CA LEU A 15 7.60 5.79 2.56
C LEU A 15 7.91 4.97 1.31
N ARG A 16 9.18 4.93 0.93
CA ARG A 16 9.68 4.03 -0.12
C ARG A 16 10.70 3.09 0.49
N ILE A 17 10.42 1.79 0.39
CA ILE A 17 11.29 0.74 0.92
C ILE A 17 11.62 -0.22 -0.22
N GLN A 18 12.85 -0.70 -0.19
CA GLN A 18 13.28 -1.82 -0.98
C GLN A 18 13.89 -2.85 -0.04
N THR A 19 13.29 -4.03 -0.01
CA THR A 19 13.88 -5.23 0.62
C THR A 19 14.51 -6.10 -0.46
N ALA A 20 15.05 -7.25 -0.08
CA ALA A 20 15.55 -8.23 -1.03
C ALA A 20 14.47 -8.63 -2.05
N ARG A 21 13.23 -8.80 -1.58
CA ARG A 21 12.14 -9.43 -2.33
C ARG A 21 11.02 -8.50 -2.77
N TYR A 22 10.94 -7.31 -2.17
CA TYR A 22 9.84 -6.37 -2.40
C TYR A 22 10.36 -4.96 -2.59
N THR A 23 9.71 -4.23 -3.50
CA THR A 23 9.75 -2.77 -3.52
C THR A 23 8.37 -2.25 -3.12
N LEU A 24 8.35 -1.24 -2.27
CA LEU A 24 7.12 -0.73 -1.64
C LEU A 24 7.07 0.78 -1.75
N ARG A 25 5.89 1.29 -2.11
CA ARG A 25 5.51 2.69 -1.95
C ARG A 25 4.30 2.75 -1.01
N TYR A 26 4.49 3.34 0.16
CA TYR A 26 3.44 3.64 1.13
C TYR A 26 3.18 5.14 1.18
N GLN A 27 1.92 5.51 1.30
CA GLN A 27 1.44 6.88 1.43
C GLN A 27 0.31 6.89 2.45
N VAL A 28 0.36 7.83 3.41
CA VAL A 28 -0.68 7.94 4.46
C VAL A 28 -2.02 8.39 3.89
N GLU A 29 -2.00 9.18 2.81
CA GLU A 29 -3.22 9.55 2.08
C GLU A 29 -3.62 8.43 1.11
N HIS A 30 -4.92 8.21 0.96
CA HIS A 30 -5.44 7.27 -0.03
C HIS A 30 -5.25 7.82 -1.45
N GLU A 31 -4.32 7.24 -2.20
CA GLU A 31 -4.07 7.57 -3.59
C GLU A 31 -4.72 6.50 -4.47
N MET A 32 -5.43 6.93 -5.51
CA MET A 32 -5.92 6.03 -6.53
C MET A 32 -4.75 5.60 -7.43
N PRO A 33 -4.57 4.29 -7.72
CA PRO A 33 -3.48 3.84 -8.58
C PRO A 33 -3.61 4.43 -9.98
N PHE A 34 -2.47 4.64 -10.62
CA PHE A 34 -2.38 5.25 -11.97
C PHE A 34 -3.31 4.57 -12.97
N ILE A 35 -3.34 3.24 -12.99
CA ILE A 35 -4.14 2.48 -13.95
C ILE A 35 -5.63 2.78 -13.74
N ALA A 36 -6.11 2.83 -12.49
CA ALA A 36 -7.50 3.18 -12.21
C ALA A 36 -7.82 4.62 -12.63
N ALA A 37 -6.90 5.56 -12.36
CA ALA A 37 -7.05 6.94 -12.81
C ALA A 37 -7.13 7.04 -14.34
N GLN A 38 -6.30 6.29 -15.06
CA GLN A 38 -6.30 6.24 -16.52
C GLN A 38 -7.61 5.65 -17.05
N GLN A 39 -8.07 4.53 -16.49
CA GLN A 39 -9.34 3.90 -16.90
C GLN A 39 -10.54 4.81 -16.64
N LEU A 40 -10.50 5.65 -15.61
CA LEU A 40 -11.54 6.65 -15.33
C LEU A 40 -11.52 7.84 -16.30
N ALA A 41 -10.34 8.20 -16.80
CA ALA A 41 -10.17 9.23 -17.82
C ALA A 41 -10.61 8.73 -19.20
N LEU A 42 -10.46 7.44 -19.47
CA LEU A 42 -10.98 6.80 -20.67
C LEU A 42 -12.51 6.67 -20.58
N ASN A 43 -13.20 6.90 -21.69
CA ASN A 43 -14.66 6.74 -21.76
C ASN A 43 -15.03 5.27 -22.02
N ASN A 44 -14.85 4.41 -21.02
CA ASN A 44 -15.16 2.99 -21.11
C ASN A 44 -16.25 2.56 -20.11
N ALA A 45 -16.86 1.40 -20.34
CA ALA A 45 -17.92 0.86 -19.46
C ALA A 45 -17.44 0.59 -18.02
N ILE A 46 -16.14 0.33 -17.84
CA ILE A 46 -15.54 0.03 -16.52
C ILE A 46 -15.50 1.28 -15.63
N ARG A 47 -15.50 2.49 -16.23
CA ARG A 47 -15.44 3.78 -15.54
C ARG A 47 -16.48 3.91 -14.43
N VAL A 48 -17.76 3.57 -14.70
CA VAL A 48 -18.86 3.71 -13.73
C VAL A 48 -18.61 2.87 -12.49
N LYS A 49 -18.16 1.63 -12.70
CA LYS A 49 -17.83 0.71 -11.60
C LYS A 49 -16.62 1.19 -10.81
N LEU A 50 -15.56 1.66 -11.49
CA LEU A 50 -14.37 2.18 -10.83
C LEU A 50 -14.68 3.45 -10.05
N SER A 51 -15.46 4.38 -10.60
CA SER A 51 -15.79 5.63 -9.93
C SER A 51 -16.60 5.36 -8.67
N HIS A 52 -17.60 4.49 -8.77
CA HIS A 52 -18.39 4.09 -7.61
C HIS A 52 -17.53 3.41 -6.54
N LEU A 53 -16.68 2.45 -6.94
CA LEU A 53 -15.77 1.75 -6.03
C LEU A 53 -14.89 2.73 -5.23
N TYR A 54 -14.20 3.65 -5.89
CA TYR A 54 -13.30 4.59 -5.19
C TYR A 54 -14.04 5.67 -4.40
N GLN A 55 -15.29 5.99 -4.77
CA GLN A 55 -16.14 6.91 -4.00
C GLN A 55 -16.65 6.28 -2.71
N THR A 56 -17.09 5.01 -2.73
CA THR A 56 -17.68 4.34 -1.56
C THR A 56 -16.68 3.60 -0.69
N ARG A 57 -15.45 3.37 -1.16
CA ARG A 57 -14.47 2.58 -0.41
C ARG A 57 -14.10 3.23 0.93
N PRO A 58 -14.13 2.46 2.05
CA PRO A 58 -13.81 2.95 3.40
C PRO A 58 -12.41 3.56 3.50
N ARG A 59 -12.30 4.67 4.24
CA ARG A 59 -11.07 5.48 4.42
C ARG A 59 -10.39 5.29 5.76
N ASP A 60 -10.99 4.51 6.62
CA ASP A 60 -10.41 4.00 7.85
C ASP A 60 -9.50 2.77 7.59
N THR A 61 -9.50 2.24 6.37
CA THR A 61 -8.74 1.04 5.98
C THR A 61 -7.46 1.35 5.20
N LEU A 62 -6.54 0.38 5.22
CA LEU A 62 -5.33 0.35 4.42
C LEU A 62 -5.62 -0.21 3.03
N TRP A 63 -5.39 0.58 1.99
CA TRP A 63 -5.54 0.12 0.62
C TRP A 63 -4.23 -0.45 0.11
N TYR A 64 -4.09 -1.76 0.01
CA TYR A 64 -2.89 -2.37 -0.53
C TYR A 64 -3.12 -3.04 -1.89
N SER A 65 -2.12 -2.96 -2.76
CA SER A 65 -2.07 -3.62 -4.05
C SER A 65 -0.74 -4.35 -4.21
N PHE A 66 -0.76 -5.49 -4.90
CA PHE A 66 0.47 -6.20 -5.27
C PHE A 66 0.59 -6.17 -6.79
N GLY A 67 1.71 -5.62 -7.25
CA GLY A 67 2.09 -5.51 -8.66
C GLY A 67 2.91 -6.71 -9.10
N LEU A 68 2.58 -7.19 -10.30
CA LEU A 68 3.13 -8.37 -10.96
C LEU A 68 4.10 -8.04 -12.11
N LYS A 69 4.51 -6.76 -12.23
CA LYS A 69 5.34 -6.26 -13.33
C LYS A 69 6.63 -7.06 -13.53
N MET A 70 7.29 -7.47 -12.43
CA MET A 70 8.55 -8.22 -12.48
C MET A 70 8.36 -9.73 -12.60
N LEU A 71 7.11 -10.21 -12.67
CA LEU A 71 6.82 -11.64 -12.78
C LEU A 71 6.14 -11.99 -14.11
N LEU A 72 6.02 -11.04 -15.05
CA LEU A 72 5.25 -11.22 -16.28
C LEU A 72 5.75 -12.38 -17.14
N ASP A 73 7.07 -12.61 -17.15
CA ASP A 73 7.72 -13.67 -17.93
C ASP A 73 7.49 -15.08 -17.36
N TYR A 74 7.06 -15.18 -16.10
CA TYR A 74 6.74 -16.46 -15.47
C TYR A 74 5.35 -16.96 -15.85
N LYS A 75 5.17 -18.29 -15.83
CA LYS A 75 3.85 -18.92 -16.01
C LYS A 75 2.82 -18.41 -14.99
N SER A 76 1.53 -18.36 -15.37
CA SER A 76 0.48 -17.78 -14.52
C SER A 76 0.35 -18.44 -13.15
N VAL A 77 0.61 -19.75 -13.07
CA VAL A 77 0.61 -20.52 -11.82
C VAL A 77 1.69 -20.01 -10.87
N VAL A 78 2.91 -19.77 -11.39
CA VAL A 78 4.03 -19.25 -10.61
C VAL A 78 3.74 -17.82 -10.14
N ARG A 79 3.19 -16.97 -11.01
CA ARG A 79 2.77 -15.60 -10.64
C ARG A 79 1.75 -15.64 -9.51
N SER A 80 0.70 -16.44 -9.66
CA SER A 80 -0.38 -16.55 -8.68
C SER A 80 0.13 -17.09 -7.35
N TRP A 81 1.00 -18.08 -7.39
CA TRP A 81 1.63 -18.68 -6.21
C TRP A 81 2.52 -17.69 -5.46
N ALA A 82 3.44 -17.00 -6.14
CA ALA A 82 4.31 -15.99 -5.54
C ALA A 82 3.48 -14.88 -4.86
N MET A 83 2.47 -14.38 -5.57
CA MET A 83 1.57 -13.33 -5.09
C MET A 83 0.71 -13.80 -3.91
N GLY A 84 0.22 -15.04 -3.94
CA GLY A 84 -0.54 -15.65 -2.85
C GLY A 84 0.28 -15.70 -1.56
N ARG A 85 1.51 -16.19 -1.64
CA ARG A 85 2.42 -16.27 -0.48
C ARG A 85 2.75 -14.90 0.08
N SER A 86 3.01 -13.89 -0.77
CA SER A 86 3.24 -12.52 -0.32
C SER A 86 2.03 -11.94 0.42
N ARG A 87 0.80 -12.16 -0.08
CA ARG A 87 -0.43 -11.69 0.57
C ARG A 87 -0.67 -12.37 1.91
N VAL A 88 -0.48 -13.68 1.99
CA VAL A 88 -0.65 -14.45 3.23
C VAL A 88 0.35 -13.97 4.28
N ALA A 89 1.63 -13.83 3.91
CA ALA A 89 2.67 -13.35 4.82
C ALA A 89 2.41 -11.91 5.30
N PHE A 90 1.90 -11.04 4.42
CA PHE A 90 1.54 -9.68 4.80
C PHE A 90 0.37 -9.65 5.79
N ARG A 91 -0.69 -10.43 5.56
CA ARG A 91 -1.82 -10.54 6.48
C ARG A 91 -1.40 -11.11 7.84
N LYS A 92 -0.51 -12.11 7.84
CA LYS A 92 0.05 -12.67 9.07
C LYS A 92 0.84 -11.61 9.84
N ALA A 93 1.68 -10.83 9.16
CA ALA A 93 2.43 -9.74 9.78
C ALA A 93 1.53 -8.62 10.34
N LEU A 94 0.39 -8.32 9.71
CA LEU A 94 -0.60 -7.40 10.26
C LEU A 94 -1.26 -7.96 11.52
N ALA A 95 -1.70 -9.23 11.48
CA ALA A 95 -2.34 -9.89 12.61
C ALA A 95 -1.42 -9.99 13.83
N GLU A 96 -0.14 -10.30 13.63
CA GLU A 96 0.89 -10.31 14.68
C GLU A 96 1.07 -8.94 15.37
N ARG A 97 0.67 -7.85 14.70
CA ARG A 97 0.73 -6.48 15.20
C ARG A 97 -0.62 -5.96 15.69
N GLY A 98 -1.64 -6.82 15.76
CA GLY A 98 -2.97 -6.45 16.23
C GLY A 98 -3.81 -5.69 15.20
N TYR A 99 -3.50 -5.86 13.91
CA TYR A 99 -4.30 -5.29 12.82
C TYR A 99 -5.03 -6.38 12.04
N ASP A 100 -6.25 -6.08 11.61
CA ASP A 100 -7.02 -6.91 10.71
C ASP A 100 -6.44 -6.89 9.28
N GLN A 101 -6.96 -7.75 8.40
CA GLN A 101 -6.55 -7.86 7.00
C GLN A 101 -6.68 -6.55 6.21
N ASP A 102 -7.59 -5.67 6.64
CA ASP A 102 -7.83 -4.34 6.06
C ASP A 102 -7.06 -3.22 6.78
N GLY A 103 -6.21 -3.57 7.75
CA GLY A 103 -5.39 -2.60 8.52
C GLY A 103 -6.13 -1.93 9.69
N ARG A 104 -7.36 -2.34 10.00
CA ARG A 104 -8.09 -1.87 11.19
C ARG A 104 -7.47 -2.43 12.46
N ALA A 105 -7.46 -1.66 13.54
CA ALA A 105 -7.01 -2.17 14.82
C ALA A 105 -8.01 -3.19 15.39
N ILE A 106 -7.51 -4.30 15.90
CA ILE A 106 -8.31 -5.31 16.60
C ILE A 106 -8.43 -4.87 18.07
N SER A 107 -9.65 -4.63 18.55
CA SER A 107 -9.90 -4.10 19.91
C SER A 107 -9.47 -5.06 21.02
N SER A 108 -9.46 -6.37 20.77
CA SER A 108 -9.04 -7.39 21.72
C SER A 108 -7.51 -7.57 21.80
N PHE A 109 -6.74 -6.93 20.92
CA PHE A 109 -5.29 -7.08 20.88
C PHE A 109 -4.59 -5.91 21.57
N GLN A 110 -3.79 -6.20 22.59
CA GLN A 110 -3.05 -5.19 23.34
C GLN A 110 -1.88 -4.67 22.49
N ARG A 111 -1.97 -3.39 22.09
CA ARG A 111 -0.92 -2.69 21.33
C ARG A 111 -0.08 -1.81 22.26
N ALA A 112 1.04 -1.30 21.76
CA ALA A 112 1.82 -0.32 22.53
C ALA A 112 0.96 0.93 22.79
N ALA A 113 0.97 1.44 24.02
CA ALA A 113 0.12 2.57 24.44
C ALA A 113 0.27 3.81 23.52
N THR A 114 1.47 4.04 22.98
CA THR A 114 1.76 5.11 22.02
C THR A 114 1.05 4.92 20.69
N GLU A 115 0.91 3.68 20.22
CA GLU A 115 0.19 3.33 18.99
C GLU A 115 -1.31 3.41 19.19
N GLU A 116 -1.82 2.91 20.32
CA GLU A 116 -3.24 2.93 20.62
C GLU A 116 -3.80 4.35 20.72
N THR A 117 -3.04 5.25 21.34
CA THR A 117 -3.45 6.66 21.51
C THR A 117 -3.41 7.46 20.19
N LYS A 118 -2.48 7.13 19.29
CA LYS A 118 -2.23 7.92 18.07
C LYS A 118 -2.82 7.31 16.80
N ILE A 119 -3.05 6.00 16.77
CA ILE A 119 -3.43 5.23 15.58
C ILE A 119 -4.70 4.41 15.88
N ALA A 120 -5.83 4.92 15.40
CA ALA A 120 -7.09 4.17 15.38
C ALA A 120 -7.03 2.95 14.42
N GLY A 121 -6.25 3.05 13.34
CA GLY A 121 -6.00 1.99 12.37
C GLY A 121 -4.97 2.42 11.33
N LEU A 122 -4.38 1.46 10.63
CA LEU A 122 -3.51 1.74 9.49
C LEU A 122 -4.37 2.24 8.33
N ARG A 123 -3.98 3.39 7.77
CA ARG A 123 -4.69 4.04 6.67
C ARG A 123 -3.75 4.40 5.54
N GLY A 124 -4.32 4.70 4.38
CA GLY A 124 -3.59 5.17 3.21
C GLY A 124 -3.49 4.11 2.13
N SER A 125 -2.47 4.23 1.29
CA SER A 125 -2.26 3.36 0.14
C SER A 125 -0.87 2.76 0.11
N VAL A 126 -0.81 1.46 -0.23
CA VAL A 126 0.40 0.65 -0.27
C VAL A 126 0.48 -0.07 -1.61
N ASP A 127 1.49 0.27 -2.41
CA ASP A 127 1.77 -0.45 -3.64
C ASP A 127 3.02 -1.30 -3.45
N PHE A 128 2.83 -2.61 -3.46
CA PHE A 128 3.90 -3.58 -3.50
C PHE A 128 4.26 -3.89 -4.94
N THR A 129 5.55 -4.03 -5.22
CA THR A 129 6.06 -4.66 -6.42
C THR A 129 6.83 -5.90 -6.00
N VAL A 130 6.29 -7.06 -6.38
CA VAL A 130 6.87 -8.35 -6.06
C VAL A 130 8.01 -8.60 -7.03
N ARG A 131 9.20 -8.88 -6.49
CA ARG A 131 10.38 -9.18 -7.31
C ARG A 131 10.52 -10.68 -7.53
N GLU A 132 11.32 -11.06 -8.51
CA GLU A 132 11.53 -12.45 -8.92
C GLU A 132 12.10 -13.33 -7.80
N GLU A 133 12.86 -12.74 -6.89
CA GLU A 133 13.46 -13.42 -5.74
C GLU A 133 12.42 -14.05 -4.80
N VAL A 134 11.15 -13.66 -4.89
CA VAL A 134 10.05 -14.29 -4.12
C VAL A 134 9.80 -15.72 -4.56
N VAL A 135 10.03 -16.04 -5.83
CA VAL A 135 9.73 -17.37 -6.40
C VAL A 135 10.62 -18.44 -5.74
N THR A 136 11.90 -18.14 -5.52
CA THR A 136 12.86 -19.07 -4.92
C THR A 136 12.96 -18.94 -3.40
N ALA A 137 12.33 -17.92 -2.81
CA ALA A 137 12.44 -17.64 -1.38
C ALA A 137 11.70 -18.64 -0.48
N LYS A 138 12.34 -18.93 0.66
CA LYS A 138 11.73 -19.63 1.78
C LYS A 138 10.61 -18.78 2.40
N SER A 139 9.58 -19.43 2.94
CA SER A 139 8.45 -18.76 3.60
C SER A 139 8.90 -17.91 4.77
N SER A 140 9.83 -18.41 5.58
CA SER A 140 10.44 -17.70 6.72
C SER A 140 11.00 -16.33 6.35
N ASP A 141 11.67 -16.25 5.20
CA ASP A 141 12.31 -15.02 4.77
C ASP A 141 11.29 -14.00 4.24
N ILE A 142 10.25 -14.50 3.56
CA ILE A 142 9.13 -13.67 3.11
C ILE A 142 8.38 -13.08 4.32
N GLU A 143 8.12 -13.90 5.34
CA GLU A 143 7.49 -13.44 6.59
C GLU A 143 8.37 -12.43 7.33
N LYS A 144 9.69 -12.63 7.36
CA LYS A 144 10.63 -11.65 7.93
C LYS A 144 10.59 -10.31 7.20
N ASP A 145 10.64 -10.33 5.87
CA ASP A 145 10.59 -9.11 5.06
C ASP A 145 9.25 -8.37 5.28
N MET A 146 8.13 -9.09 5.37
CA MET A 146 6.80 -8.50 5.60
C MET A 146 6.66 -7.90 7.00
N ARG A 147 7.18 -8.56 8.04
CA ARG A 147 7.21 -8.00 9.39
C ARG A 147 7.99 -6.69 9.44
N GLU A 148 9.17 -6.65 8.81
CA GLU A 148 9.97 -5.42 8.75
C GLU A 148 9.24 -4.29 7.98
N ILE A 149 8.52 -4.63 6.91
CA ILE A 149 7.73 -3.67 6.14
C ILE A 149 6.60 -3.09 7.00
N VAL A 150 5.81 -3.94 7.68
CA VAL A 150 4.71 -3.51 8.54
C VAL A 150 5.22 -2.59 9.65
N ASP A 151 6.34 -2.93 10.29
CA ASP A 151 6.95 -2.12 11.34
C ASP A 151 7.32 -0.72 10.84
N LYS A 152 7.87 -0.63 9.63
CA LYS A 152 8.22 0.66 9.04
C LYS A 152 6.98 1.47 8.67
N ILE A 153 5.91 0.81 8.21
CA ILE A 153 4.63 1.48 7.95
C ILE A 153 4.05 2.06 9.24
N ILE A 154 4.02 1.27 10.32
CA ILE A 154 3.54 1.72 11.65
C ILE A 154 4.35 2.93 12.13
N ARG A 155 5.69 2.87 12.03
CA ARG A 155 6.57 4.00 12.41
C ARG A 155 6.25 5.27 11.63
N VAL A 156 6.08 5.17 10.32
CA VAL A 156 5.75 6.34 9.48
C VAL A 156 4.38 6.90 9.85
N MET A 157 3.41 6.02 10.11
CA MET A 157 2.06 6.40 10.52
C MET A 157 2.03 7.08 11.90
N LEU A 158 2.86 6.65 12.85
CA LEU A 158 3.01 7.27 14.17
C LEU A 158 3.48 8.73 14.10
N HIS A 159 4.30 9.06 13.10
CA HIS A 159 4.82 10.41 12.86
C HIS A 159 4.00 11.20 11.85
N ALA A 160 2.97 10.60 11.24
CA ALA A 160 2.14 11.26 10.27
C ALA A 160 1.13 12.20 10.95
N PRO A 161 0.74 13.31 10.28
CA PRO A 161 -0.34 14.14 10.79
C PRO A 161 -1.64 13.33 10.92
N LYS A 162 -2.46 13.65 11.94
CA LYS A 162 -3.80 13.07 12.11
C LYS A 162 -4.60 13.26 10.83
N ALA A 163 -5.49 12.32 10.54
CA ALA A 163 -6.31 12.36 9.33
C ALA A 163 -7.13 13.65 9.27
N GLY A 164 -6.70 14.62 8.47
CA GLY A 164 -7.61 15.61 7.93
C GLY A 164 -8.62 14.86 7.06
N THR A 165 -9.88 15.28 7.09
CA THR A 165 -11.03 14.82 6.30
C THR A 165 -10.80 15.08 4.80
N GLY A 166 -9.69 14.56 4.27
CA GLY A 166 -9.09 14.91 3.00
C GLY A 166 -9.77 14.15 1.87
N LYS A 167 -10.45 14.91 1.00
CA LYS A 167 -10.94 14.43 -0.29
C LYS A 167 -9.79 13.73 -1.04
N LEU A 168 -10.11 12.66 -1.79
CA LEU A 168 -9.16 11.97 -2.68
C LEU A 168 -8.28 12.99 -3.41
N LYS A 169 -6.98 13.00 -3.15
CA LYS A 169 -6.04 13.51 -4.14
C LYS A 169 -6.01 12.47 -5.26
N GLN A 170 -6.92 12.61 -6.21
CA GLN A 170 -6.75 11.97 -7.50
C GLN A 170 -5.34 12.35 -7.96
N ARG A 171 -4.51 11.36 -8.28
CA ARG A 171 -3.22 11.61 -8.93
C ARG A 171 -3.57 12.33 -10.22
N VAL A 172 -3.53 13.67 -10.21
CA VAL A 172 -3.91 14.50 -11.34
C VAL A 172 -2.93 14.14 -12.44
N LEU A 173 -3.37 13.29 -13.36
CA LEU A 173 -2.47 12.74 -14.36
C LEU A 173 -2.12 13.80 -15.39
N TRP A 174 -3.01 14.75 -15.61
CA TRP A 174 -2.84 15.95 -16.41
C TRP A 174 -3.85 16.97 -15.89
N ASP A 175 -3.39 18.15 -15.46
CA ASP A 175 -4.28 19.28 -15.19
C ASP A 175 -4.72 19.80 -16.56
N ASN A 176 -5.83 19.28 -17.09
CA ASN A 176 -6.50 19.83 -18.27
C ASN A 176 -7.16 21.17 -17.90
N LYS A 177 -6.39 22.14 -17.39
CA LYS A 177 -6.73 23.54 -17.55
C LYS A 177 -6.53 23.85 -19.01
N GLN A 178 -7.59 23.64 -19.80
CA GLN A 178 -7.74 24.29 -21.09
C GLN A 178 -7.36 25.77 -20.87
N PRO A 179 -6.34 26.33 -21.55
CA PRO A 179 -6.08 27.75 -21.46
C PRO A 179 -7.36 28.46 -21.87
N LYS A 180 -7.89 29.31 -20.98
CA LYS A 180 -9.01 30.18 -21.32
C LYS A 180 -8.62 30.89 -22.61
N ARG A 181 -9.30 30.56 -23.71
CA ARG A 181 -9.18 31.33 -24.95
C ARG A 181 -9.61 32.75 -24.60
N LYS A 182 -8.67 33.68 -24.69
CA LYS A 182 -8.93 35.11 -24.63
C LYS A 182 -9.69 35.53 -25.88
#